data_AF-A0A845YVE8-F1
#
_entry.id   AF-A0A845YVE8-F1
#
_cell.length_a   1.000
_cell.length_b   1.000
_cell.length_c   1.000
_cell.angle_alpha   90.00
_cell.angle_beta   90.00
_cell.angle_gamma   90.00
#
_symmetry.space_group_name_H-M   'P 1'
#
loop_
_entity.id
_entity.type
_entity.pdbx_description
1 polymer ?
#
loop_
_entity_poly.entity_id
_entity_poly.type
_entity_poly.pdbx_seq_one_letter_code
_entity_poly.pdbx_strand_id
1 'polypeptide(L)'
;MNQCPICNTKYTEETVSYCSTCNWDLTPYPITFPGQIPESFIEKEKAKISWAKNLWEKMQSQSGVSKSDLSQLQFQLSEAQLKIAELEQEKREFLSQIEGLNQERSDFQTQKEKIEERLENSDRKCSQLQSEVEKLGQEKREFLSQIEKLNQAKSDLQTQKNEVEEQLNSAHYKSFYQQTEMDKMEQERKKSLSQIERLNQERSNLQNELYQNKTQLEECQQELLKLRPQQSTVKKDLWRL
;
A
#
# COMPACT_ATOMS: atom_id res chain seq x y z
N MET A 1 90.66 -26.38 66.03
CA MET A 1 89.58 -27.35 65.69
C MET A 1 89.95 -27.96 64.36
N ASN A 2 90.21 -29.25 64.34
CA ASN A 2 90.69 -29.93 63.14
C ASN A 2 89.51 -30.57 62.42
N GLN A 3 89.65 -30.79 61.12
CA GLN A 3 88.62 -31.38 60.27
C GLN A 3 89.15 -32.68 59.70
N CYS A 4 88.33 -33.72 59.72
CA CYS A 4 88.70 -35.00 59.13
C CYS A 4 89.05 -34.77 57.65
N PRO A 5 90.25 -35.16 57.19
CA PRO A 5 90.68 -34.91 55.82
C PRO A 5 89.86 -35.67 54.77
N ILE A 6 89.03 -36.62 55.23
CA ILE A 6 88.11 -37.40 54.42
C ILE A 6 86.74 -36.73 54.37
N CYS A 7 85.98 -36.70 55.46
CA CYS A 7 84.58 -36.25 55.41
C CYS A 7 84.36 -34.81 55.90
N ASN A 8 85.44 -34.07 56.18
CA ASN A 8 85.44 -32.72 56.72
C ASN A 8 84.68 -32.53 58.06
N THR A 9 84.36 -33.64 58.75
CA THR A 9 83.74 -33.61 60.07
C THR A 9 84.71 -33.03 61.08
N LYS A 10 84.25 -32.06 61.88
CA LYS A 10 85.06 -31.39 62.90
C LYS A 10 85.37 -32.34 64.06
N TYR A 11 86.61 -32.35 64.52
CA TYR A 11 87.07 -33.12 65.67
C TYR A 11 88.11 -32.35 66.50
N THR A 12 88.33 -32.81 67.72
CA THR A 12 89.36 -32.33 68.66
C THR A 12 90.50 -33.34 68.68
N GLU A 13 91.73 -32.89 68.37
CA GLU A 13 92.93 -33.73 68.56
C GLU A 13 93.04 -34.15 70.03
N GLU A 14 93.53 -35.36 70.28
CA GLU A 14 93.73 -36.02 71.60
C GLU A 14 92.56 -36.83 72.18
N THR A 15 91.34 -36.74 71.65
CA THR A 15 90.19 -37.49 72.20
C THR A 15 89.70 -38.65 71.34
N VAL A 16 90.02 -38.66 70.04
CA VAL A 16 89.50 -39.69 69.14
C VAL A 16 90.55 -40.07 68.10
N SER A 17 90.89 -41.36 68.04
CA SER A 17 91.80 -41.90 67.03
C SER A 17 91.10 -42.17 65.69
N TYR A 18 89.77 -42.18 65.63
CA TYR A 18 88.99 -42.41 64.42
C TYR A 18 87.88 -41.37 64.22
N CYS A 19 87.56 -40.99 62.99
CA CYS A 19 86.48 -40.05 62.70
C CYS A 19 85.11 -40.69 62.89
N SER A 20 84.20 -40.06 63.63
CA SER A 20 82.85 -40.62 63.89
C SER A 20 81.96 -40.77 62.65
N THR A 21 82.19 -39.98 61.60
CA THR A 21 81.34 -39.98 60.39
C THR A 21 81.81 -40.97 59.34
N CYS A 22 83.12 -41.19 59.21
CA CYS A 22 83.70 -42.05 58.18
C CYS A 22 84.70 -43.09 58.71
N ASN A 23 84.83 -43.23 60.03
CA ASN A 23 85.73 -44.15 60.75
C ASN A 23 87.21 -44.02 60.39
N TRP A 24 87.63 -42.85 59.90
CA TRP A 24 88.99 -42.57 59.43
C TRP A 24 90.00 -42.43 60.57
N ASP A 25 91.15 -43.09 60.51
CA ASP A 25 92.21 -42.92 61.51
C ASP A 25 92.85 -41.51 61.47
N LEU A 26 92.64 -40.75 62.55
CA LEU A 26 93.06 -39.36 62.74
C LEU A 26 94.43 -39.20 63.39
N THR A 27 95.15 -40.30 63.68
CA THR A 27 96.48 -40.23 64.29
C THR A 27 97.47 -39.45 63.41
N PRO A 28 98.15 -38.41 63.94
CA PRO A 28 99.08 -37.57 63.19
C PRO A 28 100.28 -38.35 62.66
N TYR A 29 100.76 -37.99 61.47
CA TYR A 29 101.94 -38.63 60.89
C TYR A 29 103.23 -38.22 61.62
N PRO A 30 104.18 -39.14 61.83
CA PRO A 30 105.52 -38.79 62.31
C PRO A 30 106.30 -38.01 61.25
N ILE A 31 107.05 -36.99 61.68
CA ILE A 31 107.71 -35.99 60.81
C ILE A 31 108.96 -36.56 60.11
N THR A 32 109.49 -37.70 60.56
CA THR A 32 110.65 -38.39 59.95
C THR A 32 110.43 -39.90 59.89
N PHE A 33 110.65 -40.49 58.72
CA PHE A 33 110.63 -41.94 58.51
C PHE A 33 112.07 -42.46 58.43
N PRO A 34 112.56 -43.25 59.40
CA PRO A 34 113.88 -43.85 59.33
C PRO A 34 113.85 -45.05 58.36
N GLY A 35 114.16 -44.82 57.08
CA GLY A 35 114.24 -45.87 56.06
C GLY A 35 113.03 -45.92 55.12
N GLN A 36 112.54 -47.14 54.81
CA GLN A 36 111.38 -47.35 53.92
C GLN A 36 110.08 -46.82 54.55
N ILE A 37 109.17 -46.34 53.70
CA ILE A 37 107.87 -45.81 54.13
C ILE A 37 107.05 -46.94 54.79
N PRO A 38 106.52 -46.76 56.02
CA PRO A 38 105.71 -47.78 56.69
C PRO A 38 104.44 -48.13 55.91
N GLU A 39 104.09 -49.42 55.86
CA GLU A 39 102.92 -49.91 55.10
C GLU A 39 101.60 -49.26 55.55
N SER A 40 101.45 -48.98 56.85
CA SER A 40 100.28 -48.29 57.42
C SER A 40 100.09 -46.87 56.91
N PHE A 41 101.17 -46.18 56.53
CA PHE A 41 101.11 -44.87 55.88
C PHE A 41 100.58 -45.00 54.45
N ILE A 42 101.07 -46.01 53.72
CA ILE A 42 100.66 -46.30 52.35
C ILE A 42 99.16 -46.65 52.32
N GLU A 43 98.66 -47.43 53.31
CA GLU A 43 97.24 -47.76 53.45
C GLU A 43 96.36 -46.53 53.69
N LYS A 44 96.80 -45.59 54.56
CA LYS A 44 96.10 -44.32 54.76
C LYS A 44 96.09 -43.47 53.49
N GLU A 45 97.17 -43.35 52.74
CA GLU A 45 97.12 -42.58 51.49
C GLU A 45 96.29 -43.27 50.40
N LYS A 46 96.34 -44.61 50.30
CA LYS A 46 95.45 -45.38 49.42
C LYS A 46 93.98 -45.13 49.75
N ALA A 47 93.63 -45.07 51.03
CA ALA A 47 92.24 -44.86 51.46
C ALA A 47 91.76 -43.41 51.25
N LYS A 48 92.65 -42.40 51.38
CA LYS A 48 92.35 -41.01 50.97
C LYS A 48 92.09 -40.92 49.48
N ILE A 49 92.96 -41.52 48.67
CA ILE A 49 92.82 -41.56 47.21
C ILE A 49 91.53 -42.30 46.82
N SER A 50 91.20 -43.42 47.48
CA SER A 50 89.96 -44.17 47.23
C SER A 50 88.73 -43.34 47.55
N TRP A 51 88.71 -42.63 48.68
CA TRP A 51 87.60 -41.76 49.02
C TRP A 51 87.45 -40.58 48.04
N ALA A 52 88.56 -39.93 47.68
CA ALA A 52 88.56 -38.84 46.70
C ALA A 52 88.04 -39.31 45.33
N LYS A 53 88.42 -40.52 44.90
CA LYS A 53 87.91 -41.16 43.67
C LYS A 53 86.40 -41.41 43.75
N ASN A 54 85.91 -41.98 44.84
CA ASN A 54 84.47 -42.25 45.02
C ASN A 54 83.65 -40.95 45.07
N LEU A 55 84.16 -39.90 45.74
CA LEU A 55 83.50 -38.60 45.77
C LEU A 55 83.47 -37.96 44.38
N TRP A 56 84.58 -38.01 43.66
CA TRP A 56 84.66 -37.51 42.29
C TRP A 56 83.72 -38.25 41.35
N GLU A 57 83.66 -39.58 41.42
CA GLU A 57 82.73 -40.41 40.65
C GLU A 57 81.27 -40.08 40.98
N LYS A 58 80.93 -39.88 42.26
CA LYS A 58 79.60 -39.42 42.67
C LYS A 58 79.28 -38.04 42.10
N MET A 59 80.20 -37.08 42.19
CA MET A 59 80.00 -35.75 41.60
C MET A 59 79.91 -35.79 40.07
N GLN A 60 80.67 -36.66 39.43
CA GLN A 60 80.65 -36.84 37.98
C GLN A 60 79.33 -37.44 37.51
N SER A 61 78.81 -38.45 38.24
CA SER A 61 77.48 -39.01 37.97
C SER A 61 76.36 -37.98 38.17
N GLN A 62 76.39 -37.21 39.26
CA GLN A 62 75.43 -36.13 39.51
C GLN A 62 75.50 -35.03 38.45
N SER A 63 76.71 -34.61 38.06
CA SER A 63 76.93 -33.65 36.97
C SER A 63 76.37 -34.16 35.63
N GLY A 64 76.53 -35.46 35.35
CA GLY A 64 75.93 -36.11 34.20
C GLY A 64 74.39 -36.03 34.21
N VAL A 65 73.77 -36.35 35.34
CA VAL A 65 72.31 -36.27 35.52
C VAL A 65 71.81 -34.82 35.41
N SER A 66 72.44 -33.86 36.07
CA SER A 66 72.05 -32.45 35.96
C SER A 66 72.19 -31.91 34.53
N LYS A 67 73.19 -32.40 33.77
CA LYS A 67 73.38 -32.03 32.36
C LYS A 67 72.30 -32.64 31.46
N SER A 68 71.86 -33.88 31.72
CA SER A 68 70.74 -34.47 30.99
C SER A 68 69.43 -33.76 31.31
N ASP A 69 69.17 -33.42 32.58
CA ASP A 69 67.96 -32.71 32.99
C ASP A 69 67.89 -31.31 32.36
N LEU A 70 69.02 -30.59 32.34
CA LEU A 70 69.12 -29.29 31.65
C LEU A 70 68.81 -29.41 30.16
N SER A 71 69.32 -30.46 29.52
CA SER A 71 69.09 -30.70 28.08
C SER A 71 67.61 -31.01 27.81
N GLN A 72 66.97 -31.79 28.70
CA GLN A 72 65.54 -32.10 28.61
C GLN A 72 64.66 -30.86 28.85
N LEU A 73 64.96 -30.06 29.87
CA LEU A 73 64.27 -28.81 30.13
C LEU A 73 64.42 -27.81 28.97
N GLN A 74 65.60 -27.75 28.37
CA GLN A 74 65.85 -26.90 27.20
C GLN A 74 65.02 -27.35 25.99
N PHE A 75 64.89 -28.66 25.78
CA PHE A 75 64.02 -29.21 24.75
C PHE A 75 62.54 -28.87 25.01
N GLN A 76 62.06 -29.10 26.23
CA GLN A 76 60.68 -28.77 26.62
C GLN A 76 60.38 -27.28 26.50
N LEU A 77 61.34 -26.42 26.84
CA LEU A 77 61.20 -24.98 26.67
C LEU A 77 61.06 -24.60 25.19
N SER A 78 61.88 -25.19 24.32
CA SER A 78 61.80 -24.96 22.88
C SER A 78 60.46 -25.44 22.30
N GLU A 79 59.97 -26.60 22.75
CA GLU A 79 58.67 -27.14 22.33
C GLU A 79 57.51 -26.24 22.79
N ALA A 80 57.55 -25.79 24.05
CA ALA A 80 56.55 -24.85 24.59
C ALA A 80 56.55 -23.51 23.85
N GLN A 81 57.74 -22.99 23.48
CA GLN A 81 57.86 -21.75 22.70
C GLN A 81 57.25 -21.89 21.30
N LEU A 82 57.49 -23.00 20.62
CA LEU A 82 56.85 -23.31 19.34
C LEU A 82 55.33 -23.37 19.50
N LYS A 83 54.85 -24.03 20.56
CA LYS A 83 53.41 -24.15 20.78
C LYS A 83 52.73 -22.81 21.06
N ILE A 84 53.39 -21.93 21.81
CA ILE A 84 52.92 -20.56 22.03
C ILE A 84 52.82 -19.80 20.70
N ALA A 85 53.85 -19.90 19.85
CA ALA A 85 53.85 -19.21 18.55
C ALA A 85 52.71 -19.69 17.62
N GLU A 86 52.44 -21.00 17.59
CA GLU A 86 51.29 -21.57 16.87
C GLU A 86 49.96 -21.03 17.38
N LEU A 87 49.75 -21.08 18.71
CA LEU A 87 48.51 -20.60 19.33
C LEU A 87 48.31 -19.09 19.13
N GLU A 88 49.38 -18.31 19.12
CA GLU A 88 49.31 -16.88 18.79
C GLU A 88 48.92 -16.64 17.34
N GLN A 89 49.39 -17.49 16.41
CA GLN A 89 48.96 -17.42 15.01
C GLN A 89 47.47 -17.76 14.86
N GLU A 90 47.03 -18.88 15.44
CA GLU A 90 45.61 -19.27 15.43
C GLU A 90 44.73 -18.18 16.03
N LYS A 91 45.17 -17.57 17.14
CA LYS A 91 44.47 -16.44 17.77
C LYS A 91 44.33 -15.26 16.80
N ARG A 92 45.39 -14.90 16.05
CA ARG A 92 45.33 -13.81 15.06
C ARG A 92 44.36 -14.13 13.94
N GLU A 93 44.35 -15.37 13.44
CA GLU A 93 43.43 -15.82 12.40
C GLU A 93 41.97 -15.78 12.89
N PHE A 94 41.69 -16.26 14.10
CA PHE A 94 40.35 -16.16 14.67
C PHE A 94 39.90 -14.71 14.89
N LEU A 95 40.78 -13.83 15.34
CA LEU A 95 40.44 -12.40 15.48
C LEU A 95 40.09 -11.77 14.12
N SER A 96 40.84 -12.09 13.06
CA SER A 96 40.54 -11.63 11.71
C SER A 96 39.21 -12.16 11.19
N GLN A 97 38.88 -13.43 11.44
CA GLN A 97 37.58 -14.00 11.08
C GLN A 97 36.43 -13.33 11.83
N ILE A 98 36.59 -13.07 13.13
CA ILE A 98 35.59 -12.37 13.95
C ILE A 98 35.36 -10.94 13.42
N GLU A 99 36.42 -10.24 13.02
CA GLU A 99 36.31 -8.91 12.44
C GLU A 99 35.57 -8.94 11.10
N GLY A 100 35.89 -9.89 10.22
CA GLY A 100 35.16 -10.11 8.96
C GLY A 100 33.68 -10.39 9.16
N LEU A 101 33.34 -11.31 10.07
CA LEU A 101 31.95 -11.64 10.39
C LEU A 101 31.19 -10.45 11.01
N ASN A 102 31.85 -9.62 11.80
CA ASN A 102 31.24 -8.40 12.35
C ASN A 102 30.94 -7.37 11.25
N GLN A 103 31.82 -7.24 10.26
CA GLN A 103 31.58 -6.37 9.11
C GLN A 103 30.40 -6.88 8.28
N GLU A 104 30.36 -8.17 7.95
CA GLU A 104 29.23 -8.78 7.23
C GLU A 104 27.91 -8.59 7.99
N ARG A 105 27.93 -8.78 9.32
CA ARG A 105 26.75 -8.52 10.16
C ARG A 105 26.27 -7.08 10.06
N SER A 106 27.20 -6.11 10.07
CA SER A 106 26.89 -4.69 9.93
C SER A 106 26.28 -4.37 8.56
N ASP A 107 26.83 -4.97 7.50
CA ASP A 107 26.33 -4.79 6.14
C ASP A 107 24.93 -5.39 5.98
N PHE A 108 24.69 -6.60 6.51
CA PHE A 108 23.37 -7.23 6.52
C PHE A 108 22.35 -6.43 7.34
N GLN A 109 22.76 -5.86 8.48
CA GLN A 109 21.88 -5.00 9.27
C GLN A 109 21.46 -3.74 8.49
N THR A 110 22.41 -3.11 7.79
CA THR A 110 22.11 -1.95 6.93
C THR A 110 21.19 -2.33 5.76
N GLN A 111 21.39 -3.49 5.16
CA GLN A 111 20.51 -3.99 4.08
C GLN A 111 19.10 -4.28 4.59
N LYS A 112 18.98 -4.88 5.78
CA LYS A 112 17.69 -5.13 6.44
C LYS A 112 16.92 -3.83 6.65
N GLU A 113 17.56 -2.81 7.20
CA GLU A 113 16.92 -1.49 7.43
C GLU A 113 16.42 -0.87 6.13
N LYS A 114 17.21 -0.93 5.05
CA LYS A 114 16.79 -0.45 3.71
C LYS A 114 15.59 -1.22 3.15
N ILE A 115 15.53 -2.54 3.38
CA ILE A 115 14.41 -3.37 2.94
C ILE A 115 13.15 -3.04 3.74
N GLU A 116 13.27 -2.87 5.06
CA GLU A 116 12.17 -2.47 5.93
C GLU A 116 11.60 -1.11 5.53
N GLU A 117 12.44 -0.11 5.25
CA GLU A 117 12.01 1.20 4.75
C GLU A 117 11.28 1.10 3.40
N ARG A 118 11.80 0.27 2.48
CA ARG A 118 11.14 0.03 1.18
C ARG A 118 9.78 -0.65 1.32
N LEU A 119 9.66 -1.59 2.26
CA LEU A 119 8.42 -2.29 2.56
C LEU A 119 7.38 -1.30 3.11
N GLU A 120 7.76 -0.50 4.11
CA GLU A 120 6.87 0.51 4.70
C GLU A 120 6.39 1.53 3.66
N ASN A 121 7.28 2.00 2.79
CA ASN A 121 6.91 2.90 1.70
C ASN A 121 5.95 2.25 0.68
N SER A 122 6.12 0.95 0.41
CA SER A 122 5.23 0.21 -0.47
C SER A 122 3.84 0.04 0.16
N ASP A 123 3.78 -0.28 1.45
CA ASP A 123 2.52 -0.41 2.20
C ASP A 123 1.73 0.91 2.25
N ARG A 124 2.44 2.04 2.46
CA ARG A 124 1.85 3.39 2.37
C ARG A 124 1.26 3.64 0.99
N LYS A 125 1.98 3.28 -0.08
CA LYS A 125 1.50 3.45 -1.46
C LYS A 125 0.29 2.56 -1.77
N CYS A 126 0.30 1.32 -1.30
CA CYS A 126 -0.86 0.42 -1.41
C CYS A 126 -2.09 1.00 -0.71
N SER A 127 -1.93 1.53 0.51
CA SER A 127 -3.02 2.16 1.26
C SER A 127 -3.59 3.39 0.54
N GLN A 128 -2.72 4.22 -0.06
CA GLN A 128 -3.13 5.37 -0.86
C GLN A 128 -3.91 4.95 -2.11
N LEU A 129 -3.41 3.98 -2.86
CA LEU A 129 -4.08 3.46 -4.05
C LEU A 129 -5.43 2.82 -3.71
N GLN A 130 -5.53 2.13 -2.58
CA GLN A 130 -6.79 1.55 -2.11
C GLN A 130 -7.84 2.63 -1.83
N SER A 131 -7.45 3.71 -1.14
CA SER A 131 -8.32 4.87 -0.89
C SER A 131 -8.77 5.54 -2.20
N GLU A 132 -7.88 5.68 -3.17
CA GLU A 132 -8.19 6.24 -4.48
C GLU A 132 -9.19 5.36 -5.27
N VAL A 133 -9.01 4.03 -5.25
CA VAL A 133 -9.93 3.07 -5.86
C VAL A 133 -11.31 3.15 -5.21
N GLU A 134 -11.39 3.27 -3.88
CA GLU A 134 -12.66 3.43 -3.17
C GLU A 134 -13.38 4.72 -3.57
N LYS A 135 -12.65 5.83 -3.65
CA LYS A 135 -13.17 7.13 -4.09
C LYS A 135 -13.70 7.08 -5.52
N LEU A 136 -12.92 6.57 -6.46
CA LEU A 136 -13.34 6.39 -7.85
C LEU A 136 -14.55 5.44 -7.96
N GLY A 137 -14.59 4.40 -7.12
CA GLY A 137 -15.73 3.51 -7.00
C GLY A 137 -17.00 4.22 -6.54
N GLN A 138 -16.90 5.19 -5.63
CA GLN A 138 -18.01 6.03 -5.21
C GLN A 138 -18.47 6.99 -6.31
N GLU A 139 -17.54 7.71 -6.95
CA GLU A 139 -17.85 8.62 -8.06
C GLU A 139 -18.55 7.87 -9.21
N LYS A 140 -18.10 6.65 -9.53
CA LYS A 140 -18.76 5.78 -10.52
C LYS A 140 -20.20 5.47 -10.14
N ARG A 141 -20.48 5.14 -8.88
CA ARG A 141 -21.86 4.87 -8.41
C ARG A 141 -22.73 6.11 -8.51
N GLU A 142 -22.19 7.27 -8.16
CA GLU A 142 -22.91 8.55 -8.28
C GLU A 142 -23.25 8.87 -9.73
N PHE A 143 -22.32 8.72 -10.67
CA PHE A 143 -22.59 8.90 -12.09
C PHE A 143 -23.62 7.91 -12.64
N LEU A 144 -23.56 6.64 -12.23
CA LEU A 144 -24.57 5.65 -12.62
C LEU A 144 -25.97 6.05 -12.14
N SER A 145 -26.09 6.52 -10.89
CA SER A 145 -27.37 7.01 -10.37
C SER A 145 -27.87 8.25 -11.12
N GLN A 146 -26.98 9.16 -11.52
CA GLN A 146 -27.35 10.32 -12.34
C GLN A 146 -27.85 9.90 -13.73
N ILE A 147 -27.17 8.94 -14.37
CA ILE A 147 -27.58 8.39 -15.68
C ILE A 147 -28.97 7.76 -15.57
N GLU A 148 -29.25 6.99 -14.52
CA GLU A 148 -30.56 6.38 -14.29
C GLU A 148 -31.67 7.44 -14.15
N LYS A 149 -31.44 8.49 -13.35
CA LYS A 149 -32.39 9.62 -13.23
C LYS A 149 -32.64 10.32 -14.55
N LEU A 150 -31.60 10.55 -15.35
CA LEU A 150 -31.73 11.18 -16.67
C LEU A 150 -32.51 10.29 -17.65
N ASN A 151 -32.29 8.98 -17.61
CA ASN A 151 -33.04 8.03 -18.43
C ASN A 151 -34.52 8.01 -18.04
N GLN A 152 -34.84 8.05 -16.74
CA GLN A 152 -36.22 8.16 -16.28
C GLN A 152 -36.86 9.47 -16.77
N ALA A 153 -36.19 10.60 -16.57
CA ALA A 153 -36.69 11.90 -17.05
C ALA A 153 -36.91 11.92 -18.57
N LYS A 154 -36.02 11.29 -19.34
CA LYS A 154 -36.18 11.14 -20.79
C LYS A 154 -37.42 10.30 -21.14
N SER A 155 -37.66 9.21 -20.41
CA SER A 155 -38.86 8.39 -20.60
C SER A 155 -40.13 9.18 -20.29
N ASP A 156 -40.14 9.94 -19.20
CA ASP A 156 -41.29 10.76 -18.80
C ASP A 156 -41.58 11.85 -19.84
N LEU A 157 -40.55 12.53 -20.34
CA LEU A 157 -40.69 13.52 -21.43
C LEU A 157 -41.19 12.88 -22.72
N GLN A 158 -40.77 11.64 -23.04
CA GLN A 158 -41.28 10.94 -24.21
C GLN A 158 -42.77 10.61 -24.09
N THR A 159 -43.21 10.20 -22.89
CA THR A 159 -44.64 9.98 -22.61
C THR A 159 -45.43 11.29 -22.76
N GLN A 160 -44.96 12.38 -22.14
CA GLN A 160 -45.61 13.70 -22.26
C GLN A 160 -45.68 14.17 -23.72
N LYS A 161 -44.61 13.96 -24.51
CA LYS A 161 -44.61 14.27 -25.93
C LYS A 161 -45.73 13.52 -26.67
N ASN A 162 -45.85 12.22 -26.45
CA ASN A 162 -46.87 11.40 -27.10
C ASN A 162 -48.29 11.85 -26.70
N GLU A 163 -48.50 12.20 -25.42
CA GLU A 163 -49.79 12.72 -24.94
C GLU A 163 -50.16 14.04 -25.62
N VAL A 164 -49.20 14.97 -25.75
CA VAL A 164 -49.43 16.24 -26.45
C VAL A 164 -49.71 16.02 -27.93
N GLU A 165 -48.99 15.10 -28.59
CA GLU A 165 -49.25 14.74 -29.99
C GLU A 165 -50.67 14.17 -30.18
N GLU A 166 -51.15 13.33 -29.25
CA GLU A 166 -52.51 12.80 -29.29
C GLU A 166 -53.57 13.90 -29.07
N GLN A 167 -53.34 14.80 -28.11
CA GLN A 167 -54.21 15.96 -27.88
C GLN A 167 -54.26 16.89 -29.10
N LEU A 168 -53.12 17.14 -29.74
CA LEU A 168 -53.03 17.95 -30.95
C LEU A 168 -53.83 17.32 -32.10
N ASN A 169 -53.68 16.01 -32.31
CA ASN A 169 -54.45 15.28 -33.31
C ASN A 169 -55.97 15.36 -33.04
N SER A 170 -56.39 15.15 -31.79
CA SER A 170 -57.80 15.28 -31.38
C SER A 170 -58.34 16.70 -31.64
N ALA A 171 -57.56 17.73 -31.32
CA ALA A 171 -57.92 19.12 -31.59
C ALA A 171 -58.03 19.41 -33.10
N HIS A 172 -57.12 18.87 -33.92
CA HIS A 172 -57.20 18.97 -35.38
C HIS A 172 -58.48 18.34 -35.92
N TYR A 173 -58.86 17.14 -35.47
CA TYR A 173 -60.12 16.51 -35.88
C TYR A 173 -61.34 17.34 -35.51
N LYS A 174 -61.39 17.88 -34.28
CA LYS A 174 -62.48 18.76 -33.83
C LYS A 174 -62.58 20.03 -34.67
N SER A 175 -61.44 20.68 -34.92
CA SER A 175 -61.37 21.89 -35.75
C SER A 175 -61.85 21.62 -37.17
N PHE A 176 -61.41 20.51 -37.78
CA PHE A 176 -61.87 20.10 -39.12
C PHE A 176 -63.38 19.85 -39.18
N TYR A 177 -63.92 19.16 -38.18
CA TYR A 177 -65.37 18.91 -38.09
C TYR A 177 -66.15 20.22 -37.94
N GLN A 178 -65.71 21.10 -37.05
CA GLN A 178 -66.32 22.41 -36.84
C GLN A 178 -66.27 23.28 -38.10
N GLN A 179 -65.15 23.28 -38.83
CA GLN A 179 -65.04 23.99 -40.10
C GLN A 179 -66.05 23.48 -41.13
N THR A 180 -66.22 22.17 -41.22
CA THR A 180 -67.19 21.55 -42.13
C THR A 180 -68.63 21.91 -41.76
N GLU A 181 -68.96 21.97 -40.47
CA GLU A 181 -70.27 22.45 -40.01
C GLU A 181 -70.48 23.93 -40.31
N MET A 182 -69.48 24.77 -40.07
CA MET A 182 -69.52 26.20 -40.41
C MET A 182 -69.80 26.42 -41.89
N ASP A 183 -69.15 25.65 -42.78
CA ASP A 183 -69.38 25.74 -44.22
C ASP A 183 -70.82 25.34 -44.61
N LYS A 184 -71.40 24.33 -43.96
CA LYS A 184 -72.82 23.95 -44.16
C LYS A 184 -73.77 25.06 -43.72
N MET A 185 -73.56 25.60 -42.52
CA MET A 185 -74.39 26.70 -41.99
C MET A 185 -74.28 27.94 -42.87
N GLU A 186 -73.10 28.24 -43.42
CA GLU A 186 -72.89 29.34 -44.36
C GLU A 186 -73.64 29.12 -45.68
N GLN A 187 -73.67 27.89 -46.20
CA GLN A 187 -74.48 27.55 -47.38
C GLN A 187 -75.98 27.71 -47.10
N GLU A 188 -76.46 27.29 -45.93
CA GLU A 188 -77.87 27.46 -45.52
C GLU A 188 -78.24 28.94 -45.35
N ARG A 189 -77.33 29.74 -44.77
CA ARG A 189 -77.48 31.20 -44.68
C ARG A 189 -77.63 31.81 -46.07
N LYS A 190 -76.77 31.45 -47.02
CA LYS A 190 -76.86 31.93 -48.41
C LYS A 190 -78.18 31.56 -49.07
N LYS A 191 -78.65 30.31 -48.91
CA LYS A 191 -79.96 29.88 -49.44
C LYS A 191 -81.10 30.70 -48.84
N SER A 192 -81.08 30.93 -47.53
CA SER A 192 -82.09 31.73 -46.83
C SER A 192 -82.09 33.19 -47.28
N LEU A 193 -80.91 33.79 -47.50
CA LEU A 193 -80.77 35.14 -48.05
C LEU A 193 -81.39 35.25 -49.45
N SER A 194 -81.09 34.32 -50.36
CA SER A 194 -81.69 34.29 -51.69
C SER A 194 -83.22 34.12 -51.64
N GLN A 195 -83.74 33.36 -50.66
CA GLN A 195 -85.18 33.24 -50.44
C GLN A 195 -85.80 34.55 -49.95
N ILE A 196 -85.15 35.24 -49.01
CA ILE A 196 -85.58 36.57 -48.52
C ILE A 196 -85.59 37.59 -49.66
N GLU A 197 -84.56 37.60 -50.52
CA GLU A 197 -84.50 38.46 -51.70
C GLU A 197 -85.68 38.21 -52.64
N ARG A 198 -86.00 36.93 -52.93
CA ARG A 198 -87.17 36.57 -53.74
C ARG A 198 -88.48 37.04 -53.11
N LEU A 199 -88.69 36.77 -51.83
CA LEU A 199 -89.89 37.21 -51.11
C LEU A 199 -90.01 38.74 -51.07
N ASN A 200 -88.90 39.46 -50.97
CA ASN A 200 -88.89 40.92 -51.03
C ASN A 200 -89.27 41.43 -52.42
N GLN A 201 -88.80 40.79 -53.50
CA GLN A 201 -89.21 41.10 -54.87
C GLN A 201 -90.71 40.84 -55.07
N GLU A 202 -91.22 39.69 -54.61
CA GLU A 202 -92.65 39.35 -54.63
C GLU A 202 -93.48 40.38 -53.86
N ARG A 203 -93.06 40.76 -52.65
CA ARG A 203 -93.71 41.80 -51.86
C ARG A 203 -93.74 43.15 -52.60
N SER A 204 -92.65 43.53 -53.26
CA SER A 204 -92.58 44.75 -54.05
C SER A 204 -93.56 44.72 -55.24
N ASN A 205 -93.61 43.60 -55.96
CA ASN A 205 -94.56 43.40 -57.06
C ASN A 205 -96.01 43.48 -56.58
N LEU A 206 -96.35 42.77 -55.50
CA LEU A 206 -97.68 42.83 -54.88
C LEU A 206 -98.04 44.24 -54.37
N GLN A 207 -97.07 45.00 -53.83
CA GLN A 207 -97.29 46.40 -53.45
C GLN A 207 -97.61 47.27 -54.66
N ASN A 208 -96.92 47.08 -55.79
CA ASN A 208 -97.20 47.78 -57.03
C ASN A 208 -98.57 47.40 -57.60
N GLU A 209 -98.91 46.11 -57.60
CA GLU A 209 -100.24 45.62 -58.01
C GLU A 209 -101.35 46.19 -57.11
N LEU A 210 -101.16 46.21 -55.79
CA LEU A 210 -102.10 46.83 -54.85
C LEU A 210 -102.26 48.33 -55.14
N TYR A 211 -101.18 49.04 -55.44
CA TYR A 211 -101.23 50.46 -55.82
C TYR A 211 -102.02 50.66 -57.11
N GLN A 212 -101.77 49.86 -58.14
CA GLN A 212 -102.51 49.89 -59.40
C GLN A 212 -104.00 49.60 -59.21
N ASN A 213 -104.33 48.52 -58.51
CA ASN A 213 -105.71 48.14 -58.21
C ASN A 213 -106.43 49.23 -57.40
N LYS A 214 -105.73 49.89 -56.47
CA LYS A 214 -106.28 51.02 -55.71
C LYS A 214 -106.59 52.21 -56.62
N THR A 215 -105.69 52.58 -57.53
CA THR A 215 -105.93 53.64 -58.52
C THR A 215 -107.11 53.28 -59.44
N GLN A 216 -107.17 52.05 -59.95
CA GLN A 216 -108.31 51.57 -60.75
C GLN A 216 -109.63 51.63 -59.96
N LEU A 217 -109.63 51.26 -58.68
CA LEU A 217 -110.80 51.38 -57.82
C LEU A 217 -111.23 52.85 -57.67
N GLU A 218 -110.28 53.77 -57.44
CA GLU A 218 -110.54 55.21 -57.37
C GLU A 218 -111.12 55.73 -58.71
N GLU A 219 -110.60 55.29 -59.85
CA GLU A 219 -111.13 55.60 -61.19
C GLU A 219 -112.56 55.06 -61.37
N CYS A 220 -112.82 53.79 -61.07
CA CYS A 220 -114.17 53.21 -61.12
C CYS A 220 -115.14 53.91 -60.17
N GLN A 221 -114.68 54.33 -58.99
CA GLN A 221 -115.49 55.13 -58.06
C GLN A 221 -115.83 56.51 -58.64
N GLN A 222 -114.87 57.17 -59.29
CA GLN A 222 -115.10 58.43 -59.99
C GLN A 222 -116.06 58.26 -61.18
N GLU A 223 -115.95 57.17 -61.95
CA GLU A 223 -116.90 56.84 -63.01
C GLU A 223 -118.32 56.57 -62.47
N LEU A 224 -118.46 55.81 -61.38
CA LEU A 224 -119.73 55.62 -60.69
C LEU A 224 -120.34 56.95 -60.23
N LEU A 225 -119.53 57.88 -59.72
CA LEU A 225 -119.97 59.24 -59.36
C LEU A 225 -120.45 60.05 -60.57
N LYS A 226 -119.85 59.85 -61.76
CA LYS A 226 -120.28 60.48 -63.02
C LYS A 226 -121.54 59.85 -63.63
N LEU A 227 -121.73 58.53 -63.48
CA LEU A 227 -122.91 57.80 -63.95
C LEU A 227 -124.13 57.95 -63.04
N ARG A 228 -123.93 58.25 -61.75
CA ARG A 228 -125.01 58.48 -60.76
C ARG A 228 -125.96 59.63 -61.15
N PRO A 229 -125.49 60.79 -61.66
CA PRO A 229 -126.34 61.81 -62.29
C PRO A 229 -127.12 61.27 -63.50
N GLN A 230 -126.50 60.48 -64.38
CA GLN A 230 -127.16 59.94 -65.58
C GLN A 230 -128.26 58.92 -65.25
N GLN A 231 -128.09 58.09 -64.21
CA GLN A 231 -129.18 57.27 -63.67
C GLN A 231 -130.34 58.10 -63.12
N SER A 232 -130.06 59.28 -62.53
CA SER A 232 -131.11 60.21 -62.09
C SER A 232 -131.84 60.87 -63.28
N THR A 233 -131.16 61.03 -64.42
CA THR A 233 -131.74 61.55 -65.67
C THR A 233 -132.57 60.48 -66.39
N VAL A 234 -132.06 59.25 -66.53
CA VAL A 234 -132.82 58.12 -67.10
C VAL A 234 -134.03 57.74 -66.23
N LYS A 235 -133.92 57.80 -64.89
CA LYS A 235 -135.10 57.69 -64.01
C LYS A 235 -136.08 58.85 -64.18
N LYS A 236 -135.64 60.07 -64.52
CA LYS A 236 -136.55 61.19 -64.80
C LYS A 236 -137.21 61.08 -66.17
N ASP A 237 -136.53 60.49 -67.16
CA ASP A 237 -137.04 60.27 -68.51
C ASP A 237 -138.01 59.06 -68.57
N LEU A 238 -137.88 58.08 -67.66
CA LEU A 238 -138.85 56.98 -67.46
C LEU A 238 -140.13 57.40 -66.71
N TRP A 239 -140.16 58.58 -66.08
CA TRP A 239 -141.35 59.14 -65.40
C TRP A 239 -142.05 60.23 -66.24
N ARG A 240 -141.78 60.27 -67.55
CA ARG A 240 -142.48 61.09 -68.57
C ARG A 240 -143.06 60.23 -69.72
N LEU A 241 -143.45 59.00 -69.39
CA LEU A 241 -144.46 58.19 -70.09
C LEU A 241 -145.62 57.98 -69.10
#